data_AF-A0A7S2TUZ0-F1
#
_entry.id   AF-A0A7S2TUZ0-F1
#
_cell.length_a   1.000
_cell.length_b   1.000
_cell.length_c   1.000
_cell.angle_alpha   90.00
_cell.angle_beta   90.00
_cell.angle_gamma   90.00
#
_symmetry.space_group_name_H-M   'P 1'
#
loop_
_entity.id
_entity.type
_entity.pdbx_description
1 polymer ?
#
loop_
_entity_poly.entity_id
_entity_poly.type
_entity_poly.pdbx_seq_one_letter_code
_entity_poly.pdbx_strand_id
1 'polypeptide(L)'
;QDSDAASLKDYFDDVAKFIDGARAKGHGVLVHCQMGVSRSSTMVISYLMKSEGMDLQEAYTLVKTKRSVVKPKKNFLRELIQYGKELKEQKEKGKKEDKKDSGSSSKVDTKEGDKSRKRGQEDSNVKTQKRARIGPAGPPPPQDKSKDEKENPKPARRAKIGPMRPPS
;
A
#
# COMPACT_ATOMS: atom_id res chain seq x y z
N GLN A 1 -14.43 -12.64 -14.25
CA GLN A 1 -13.12 -13.35 -14.33
C GLN A 1 -12.02 -12.34 -14.62
N ASP A 2 -10.75 -12.70 -14.38
CA ASP A 2 -9.59 -11.90 -14.82
C ASP A 2 -9.19 -12.42 -16.21
N SER A 3 -9.48 -11.66 -17.27
CA SER A 3 -9.09 -12.03 -18.64
C SER A 3 -7.70 -11.47 -18.94
N ASP A 4 -6.87 -12.20 -19.68
CA ASP A 4 -5.49 -11.75 -19.95
C ASP A 4 -5.41 -10.58 -20.94
N ALA A 5 -6.48 -10.34 -21.70
CA ALA A 5 -6.61 -9.22 -22.65
C ALA A 5 -7.05 -7.88 -22.01
N ALA A 6 -7.54 -7.89 -20.77
CA ALA A 6 -8.01 -6.68 -20.12
C ALA A 6 -6.82 -5.96 -19.44
N SER A 7 -6.45 -4.78 -19.94
CA SER A 7 -5.49 -3.88 -19.28
C SER A 7 -6.15 -3.19 -18.09
N LEU A 8 -5.46 -3.11 -16.95
CA LEU A 8 -5.90 -2.31 -15.80
C LEU A 8 -5.18 -0.97 -15.71
N LYS A 9 -4.09 -0.81 -16.46
CA LYS A 9 -3.19 0.33 -16.39
C LYS A 9 -3.91 1.66 -16.59
N ASP A 10 -4.87 1.70 -17.51
CA ASP A 10 -5.63 2.92 -17.85
C ASP A 10 -6.46 3.45 -16.67
N TYR A 11 -6.74 2.60 -15.67
CA TYR A 11 -7.51 2.96 -14.49
C TYR A 11 -6.65 3.30 -13.27
N PHE A 12 -5.32 3.12 -13.32
CA PHE A 12 -4.47 3.28 -12.13
C PHE A 12 -4.53 4.69 -11.55
N ASP A 13 -4.45 5.71 -12.39
CA ASP A 13 -4.52 7.10 -11.93
C ASP A 13 -5.94 7.48 -11.46
N ASP A 14 -6.98 6.96 -12.10
CA ASP A 14 -8.36 7.28 -11.73
C ASP A 14 -8.77 6.62 -10.41
N VAL A 15 -8.33 5.39 -10.17
CA VAL A 15 -8.48 4.73 -8.87
C VAL A 15 -7.78 5.51 -7.77
N ALA A 16 -6.57 6.04 -8.03
CA ALA A 16 -5.88 6.85 -7.04
C ALA A 16 -6.65 8.12 -6.69
N LYS A 17 -7.12 8.87 -7.70
CA LYS A 17 -7.97 10.06 -7.50
C LYS A 17 -9.24 9.72 -6.72
N PHE A 18 -9.89 8.60 -7.05
CA PHE A 18 -11.11 8.17 -6.38
C PHE A 18 -10.88 7.87 -4.89
N ILE A 19 -9.84 7.09 -4.58
CA ILE A 19 -9.51 6.73 -3.20
C ILE A 19 -9.10 7.96 -2.40
N ASP A 20 -8.23 8.81 -2.95
CA ASP A 20 -7.78 10.03 -2.26
C ASP A 20 -8.93 11.01 -2.04
N GLY A 21 -9.83 11.16 -3.01
CA GLY A 21 -11.04 11.97 -2.88
C GLY A 21 -12.00 11.47 -1.80
N ALA A 22 -12.14 10.16 -1.62
CA ALA A 22 -12.93 9.58 -0.55
C ALA A 22 -12.25 9.74 0.82
N ARG A 23 -10.93 9.50 0.90
CA ARG A 23 -10.12 9.68 2.13
C ARG A 23 -10.17 11.13 2.63
N ALA A 24 -10.09 12.10 1.71
CA ALA A 24 -10.17 13.53 2.06
C ALA A 24 -11.52 13.92 2.71
N LYS A 25 -12.58 13.17 2.42
CA LYS A 25 -13.91 13.35 3.03
C LYS A 25 -14.09 12.53 4.31
N GLY A 26 -13.06 11.81 4.77
CA GLY A 26 -13.14 10.93 5.92
C GLY A 26 -13.87 9.61 5.67
N HIS A 27 -14.06 9.22 4.40
CA HIS A 27 -14.76 7.98 4.04
C HIS A 27 -13.79 6.79 3.85
N GLY A 28 -14.30 5.59 4.12
CA GLY A 28 -13.62 4.34 3.75
C GLY A 28 -13.94 3.91 2.32
N VAL A 29 -13.01 3.19 1.68
CA VAL A 29 -13.19 2.63 0.32
C VAL A 29 -12.99 1.12 0.35
N LEU A 30 -13.93 0.38 -0.23
CA LEU A 30 -13.82 -1.06 -0.47
C LEU A 30 -13.45 -1.34 -1.93
N VAL A 31 -12.25 -1.86 -2.15
CA VAL A 31 -11.82 -2.34 -3.48
C VAL A 31 -11.95 -3.86 -3.52
N HIS A 32 -12.83 -4.38 -4.39
CA HIS A 32 -13.08 -5.82 -4.49
C HIS A 32 -13.11 -6.32 -5.94
N CYS A 33 -12.87 -7.62 -6.10
CA CYS A 33 -13.12 -8.37 -7.33
C CYS A 33 -13.67 -9.75 -6.93
N GLN A 34 -13.99 -10.62 -7.90
CA GLN A 34 -14.66 -11.91 -7.63
C GLN A 34 -14.03 -12.70 -6.48
N MET A 35 -12.72 -12.94 -6.54
CA MET A 35 -11.99 -13.71 -5.52
C MET A 35 -11.11 -12.83 -4.62
N GLY A 36 -10.99 -11.54 -4.95
CA GLY A 36 -10.05 -10.62 -4.32
C GLY A 36 -8.58 -11.06 -4.39
N VAL A 37 -8.20 -11.83 -5.41
CA VAL A 37 -6.85 -12.39 -5.57
C VAL A 37 -5.96 -11.52 -6.46
N SER A 38 -6.50 -11.04 -7.58
CA SER A 38 -5.70 -10.45 -8.67
C SER A 38 -6.18 -9.06 -9.09
N ARG A 39 -7.31 -8.85 -9.79
CA ARG A 39 -7.74 -7.47 -10.18
C ARG A 39 -7.77 -6.45 -9.03
N SER A 40 -8.45 -6.75 -7.92
CA SER A 40 -8.55 -5.82 -6.80
C SER A 40 -7.22 -5.59 -6.08
N SER A 41 -6.36 -6.60 -6.01
CA SER A 41 -5.04 -6.46 -5.39
C SER A 41 -4.10 -5.63 -6.25
N THR A 42 -4.15 -5.78 -7.58
CA THR A 42 -3.43 -4.92 -8.52
C THR A 42 -3.78 -3.44 -8.32
N MET A 43 -5.07 -3.11 -8.21
CA MET A 43 -5.52 -1.71 -8.00
C MET A 43 -5.07 -1.13 -6.67
N VAL A 44 -5.06 -1.94 -5.61
CA VAL A 44 -4.54 -1.49 -4.30
C VAL A 44 -3.02 -1.29 -4.36
N ILE A 45 -2.29 -2.16 -5.06
CA ILE A 45 -0.83 -2.01 -5.22
C ILE A 45 -0.50 -0.76 -6.03
N SER A 46 -1.19 -0.50 -7.15
CA SER A 46 -0.97 0.70 -7.96
C SER A 46 -1.25 1.98 -7.16
N TYR A 47 -2.31 1.96 -6.34
CA TYR A 47 -2.63 3.06 -5.42
C TYR A 47 -1.49 3.35 -4.44
N LEU A 48 -0.99 2.32 -3.74
CA LEU A 48 0.11 2.47 -2.78
C LEU A 48 1.39 3.01 -3.45
N MET A 49 1.68 2.57 -4.67
CA MET A 49 2.83 3.08 -5.43
C MET A 49 2.67 4.57 -5.79
N LYS A 50 1.47 4.99 -6.18
CA LYS A 50 1.20 6.38 -6.58
C LYS A 50 1.12 7.32 -5.38
N SER A 51 0.21 7.05 -4.44
CA SER A 51 -0.16 7.98 -3.38
C SER A 51 0.76 7.91 -2.17
N GLU A 52 1.27 6.72 -1.84
CA GLU A 52 2.19 6.53 -0.70
C GLU A 52 3.67 6.47 -1.15
N GLY A 53 3.93 6.51 -2.46
CA GLY A 53 5.27 6.56 -3.02
C GLY A 53 6.10 5.29 -2.86
N MET A 54 5.47 4.16 -2.52
CA MET A 54 6.12 2.87 -2.33
C MET A 54 6.66 2.30 -3.64
N ASP A 55 7.75 1.55 -3.56
CA ASP A 55 8.17 0.71 -4.69
C ASP A 55 7.26 -0.53 -4.84
N LEU A 56 7.21 -1.12 -6.04
CA LEU A 56 6.33 -2.26 -6.32
C LEU A 56 6.49 -3.42 -5.32
N GLN A 57 7.72 -3.78 -4.96
CA GLN A 57 7.97 -4.87 -4.03
C GLN A 57 7.44 -4.57 -2.62
N GLU A 58 7.60 -3.33 -2.16
CA GLU A 58 7.12 -2.88 -0.86
C GLU A 58 5.58 -2.90 -0.82
N ALA A 59 4.94 -2.27 -1.81
CA ALA A 59 3.48 -2.24 -1.94
C ALA A 59 2.89 -3.66 -2.06
N TYR A 60 3.48 -4.52 -2.88
CA TYR A 60 3.07 -5.92 -3.02
C TYR A 60 3.19 -6.68 -1.71
N THR A 61 4.33 -6.56 -1.02
CA THR A 61 4.58 -7.23 0.26
C THR A 61 3.58 -6.78 1.31
N LEU A 62 3.33 -5.46 1.42
CA LEU A 62 2.34 -4.92 2.33
C LEU A 62 0.96 -5.54 2.08
N VAL A 63 0.49 -5.55 0.83
CA VAL A 63 -0.82 -6.12 0.47
C VAL A 63 -0.86 -7.63 0.76
N LYS A 64 0.22 -8.36 0.46
CA LYS A 64 0.34 -9.79 0.73
C LYS A 64 0.30 -10.13 2.22
N THR A 65 0.92 -9.30 3.06
CA THR A 65 0.89 -9.49 4.53
C THR A 65 -0.52 -9.29 5.09
N LYS A 66 -1.30 -8.37 4.52
CA LYS A 66 -2.70 -8.13 4.92
C LYS A 66 -3.67 -9.17 4.35
N ARG A 67 -3.37 -9.72 3.18
CA ARG A 67 -4.20 -10.74 2.52
C ARG A 67 -3.32 -11.78 1.81
N SER A 68 -3.12 -12.92 2.48
CA SER A 68 -2.23 -13.99 2.04
C SER A 68 -2.61 -14.63 0.70
N VAL A 69 -3.88 -14.57 0.28
CA VAL A 69 -4.34 -15.13 -1.01
C VAL A 69 -3.99 -14.26 -2.22
N VAL A 70 -3.45 -13.05 -2.01
CA VAL A 70 -3.11 -12.12 -3.10
C VAL A 70 -2.08 -12.73 -4.03
N LYS A 71 -2.40 -12.74 -5.33
CA LYS A 71 -1.53 -13.23 -6.40
C LYS A 71 -1.99 -12.62 -7.73
N PRO A 72 -1.58 -11.38 -8.05
CA PRO A 72 -1.86 -10.76 -9.35
C PRO A 72 -1.34 -11.65 -10.48
N LYS A 73 -2.08 -11.64 -11.60
CA LYS A 73 -1.63 -12.32 -12.82
C LYS A 73 -0.35 -11.68 -13.38
N LYS A 74 0.38 -12.43 -14.20
CA LYS A 74 1.66 -12.01 -14.80
C LYS A 74 1.50 -10.74 -15.66
N ASN A 75 0.40 -10.60 -16.39
CA ASN A 75 0.13 -9.39 -17.18
C ASN A 75 -0.03 -8.15 -16.28
N PHE A 76 -0.80 -8.25 -15.20
CA PHE A 76 -0.95 -7.15 -14.23
C PHE A 76 0.36 -6.81 -13.51
N LEU A 77 1.20 -7.79 -13.19
CA LEU A 77 2.54 -7.52 -12.66
C LEU A 77 3.40 -6.73 -13.64
N ARG A 78 3.34 -7.05 -14.95
CA ARG A 78 4.06 -6.27 -15.98
C ARG A 78 3.54 -4.83 -16.07
N GLU A 79 2.23 -4.65 -16.02
CA GLU A 79 1.61 -3.31 -15.99
C GLU A 79 2.06 -2.51 -14.77
N LEU A 80 2.10 -3.12 -13.58
CA LEU A 80 2.59 -2.49 -12.36
C LEU A 80 4.08 -2.12 -12.45
N ILE A 81 4.93 -2.99 -13.01
CA ILE A 81 6.35 -2.69 -13.23
C ILE A 81 6.50 -1.47 -14.14
N GLN A 82 5.74 -1.45 -15.25
CA GLN A 82 5.78 -0.35 -16.20
C GLN A 82 5.29 0.96 -15.57
N TYR A 83 4.18 0.91 -14.83
CA TYR A 83 3.66 2.04 -14.08
C TYR A 83 4.68 2.58 -13.07
N GLY A 84 5.35 1.70 -12.32
CA GLY A 84 6.40 2.10 -11.38
C GLY A 84 7.55 2.88 -12.03
N LYS A 85 7.92 2.56 -13.28
CA LYS A 85 8.92 3.33 -14.04
C LYS A 85 8.38 4.71 -14.41
N GLU A 86 7.16 4.77 -14.92
CA GLU A 86 6.49 6.03 -15.29
C GLU A 86 6.36 6.98 -14.10
N LEU A 87 6.06 6.47 -12.91
CA LEU A 87 6.01 7.27 -11.68
C LEU A 87 7.38 7.84 -11.31
N LYS A 88 8.47 7.07 -11.50
CA LYS A 88 9.82 7.57 -11.25
C LYS A 88 10.20 8.68 -12.23
N GLU A 89 9.87 8.51 -13.51
CA GLU A 89 10.10 9.54 -14.53
C GLU A 89 9.29 10.82 -14.28
N GLN A 90 8.04 10.70 -13.82
CA GLN A 90 7.20 11.85 -13.45
C GLN A 90 7.79 12.63 -12.27
N LYS A 91 8.34 11.94 -11.27
CA LYS A 91 9.00 12.58 -10.10
C LYS A 91 10.26 13.37 -10.50
N GLU A 92 11.02 12.89 -11.48
CA GLU A 92 12.21 13.60 -11.98
C GLU A 92 11.88 14.83 -12.83
N LYS A 93 10.77 14.82 -13.56
CA LYS A 93 10.31 15.98 -14.35
C LYS A 93 9.78 17.12 -13.46
N GLY A 94 9.12 16.80 -12.35
CA GLY A 94 8.59 17.80 -11.40
C GLY A 94 9.64 18.57 -10.60
N LYS A 95 10.92 18.20 -10.65
CA LYS A 95 12.02 18.90 -9.94
C LYS A 95 12.67 20.05 -10.72
N LYS A 96 12.30 20.29 -11.98
CA LYS A 96 13.00 21.25 -12.86
C LYS A 96 12.38 22.66 -12.95
N GLU A 97 11.25 22.93 -12.28
CA GLU A 97 10.54 24.22 -12.45
C GLU A 97 10.80 25.27 -11.35
N ASP A 98 11.55 24.95 -10.28
CA ASP A 98 11.87 25.91 -9.19
C ASP A 98 13.21 26.66 -9.35
N LYS A 99 13.86 26.64 -10.52
CA LYS A 99 15.14 27.36 -10.75
C LYS A 99 15.15 28.13 -12.07
N LYS A 100 14.38 29.22 -12.15
CA LYS A 100 14.61 30.27 -13.15
C LYS A 100 14.29 31.65 -12.57
N ASP A 101 15.00 32.05 -11.53
CA ASP A 101 15.38 33.46 -11.37
C ASP A 101 16.61 33.60 -10.46
N SER A 102 17.74 33.93 -11.08
CA SER A 102 18.94 34.61 -10.55
C SER A 102 20.10 34.28 -11.47
N GLY A 103 20.29 35.12 -12.48
CA GLY A 103 21.46 35.08 -13.33
C GLY A 103 22.72 35.66 -12.67
N SER A 104 23.83 35.33 -13.31
CA SER A 104 25.05 36.12 -13.51
C SER A 104 26.28 35.88 -12.62
N SER A 105 27.38 35.55 -13.34
CA SER A 105 28.80 35.95 -13.16
C SER A 105 29.55 35.43 -11.92
N SER A 106 30.72 34.78 -12.00
CA SER A 106 31.92 35.14 -12.79
C SER A 106 32.90 33.96 -12.96
N LYS A 107 33.66 34.02 -14.07
CA LYS A 107 34.85 33.23 -14.39
C LYS A 107 36.01 33.51 -13.41
N VAL A 108 36.79 32.49 -13.04
CA VAL A 108 38.23 32.61 -12.79
C VAL A 108 38.93 31.29 -13.19
N ASP A 109 39.83 31.39 -14.17
CA ASP A 109 40.83 30.40 -14.57
C ASP A 109 41.99 30.34 -13.54
N THR A 110 42.55 29.17 -13.22
CA THR A 110 44.01 28.96 -13.00
C THR A 110 44.36 27.46 -13.12
N LYS A 111 45.58 27.18 -13.60
CA LYS A 111 46.17 25.92 -14.06
C LYS A 111 47.19 25.34 -13.05
N GLU A 112 47.68 24.12 -13.32
CA GLU A 112 48.80 23.36 -12.67
C GLU A 112 48.48 22.63 -11.35
N GLY A 113 48.99 21.45 -11.00
CA GLY A 113 49.94 20.50 -11.57
C GLY A 113 50.55 19.62 -10.44
N ASP A 114 50.67 18.31 -10.68
CA ASP A 114 51.63 17.33 -10.09
C ASP A 114 51.32 16.47 -8.81
N LYS A 115 51.52 15.15 -9.02
CA LYS A 115 51.98 14.00 -8.20
C LYS A 115 51.35 13.56 -6.85
N SER A 116 50.85 12.31 -6.91
CA SER A 116 51.28 11.11 -6.14
C SER A 116 51.51 11.23 -4.62
N ARG A 117 50.73 10.49 -3.83
CA ARG A 117 51.17 9.63 -2.70
C ARG A 117 49.98 8.84 -2.10
N LYS A 118 50.33 7.85 -1.29
CA LYS A 118 49.71 6.53 -1.12
C LYS A 118 49.27 6.32 0.34
N ARG A 119 48.16 5.56 0.51
CA ARG A 119 47.70 4.78 1.70
C ARG A 119 47.37 5.52 3.00
N GLY A 120 46.23 5.14 3.57
CA GLY A 120 45.89 5.28 4.99
C GLY A 120 44.44 4.88 5.24
N GLN A 121 44.24 3.73 5.90
CA GLN A 121 43.01 3.40 6.63
C GLN A 121 42.76 4.46 7.70
N GLU A 122 41.50 4.80 7.96
CA GLU A 122 41.02 5.05 9.32
C GLU A 122 39.48 5.05 9.40
N ASP A 123 39.00 4.36 10.42
CA ASP A 123 37.64 4.25 10.88
C ASP A 123 37.12 5.55 11.51
N SER A 124 35.82 5.86 11.37
CA SER A 124 34.96 6.60 12.32
C SER A 124 33.65 7.03 11.63
N ASN A 125 32.49 6.53 12.06
CA ASN A 125 31.61 7.16 13.05
C ASN A 125 31.10 8.58 12.69
N VAL A 126 29.89 8.66 12.09
CA VAL A 126 28.94 9.81 12.21
C VAL A 126 27.52 9.26 12.02
N LYS A 127 26.75 9.10 13.10
CA LYS A 127 25.74 10.04 13.63
C LYS A 127 24.53 10.26 12.71
N THR A 128 23.45 9.57 13.07
CA THR A 128 22.07 10.07 13.24
C THR A 128 21.66 11.27 12.40
N GLN A 129 20.77 11.06 11.41
CA GLN A 129 19.76 12.05 11.03
C GLN A 129 18.40 11.40 10.68
N LYS A 130 17.49 11.52 11.66
CA LYS A 130 16.05 11.86 11.52
C LYS A 130 15.20 11.01 10.58
N ARG A 131 14.82 9.80 11.03
CA ARG A 131 13.56 9.18 10.59
C ARG A 131 12.40 10.05 11.09
N ALA A 132 11.63 10.62 10.15
CA ALA A 132 10.38 11.29 10.46
C ALA A 132 9.42 10.30 11.14
N ARG A 133 8.76 10.82 12.18
CA ARG A 133 7.93 10.07 13.11
C ARG A 133 6.76 9.42 12.35
N ILE A 134 6.66 8.11 12.44
CA ILE A 134 5.38 7.42 12.32
C ILE A 134 4.54 8.01 13.47
N GLY A 135 3.55 8.84 13.13
CA GLY A 135 2.57 9.30 14.12
C GLY A 135 1.93 8.08 14.79
N PRO A 136 1.59 8.14 16.08
CA PRO A 136 1.02 6.99 16.77
C PRO A 136 -0.24 6.54 16.02
N ALA A 137 -0.29 5.25 15.70
CA ALA A 137 -1.53 4.60 15.34
C ALA A 137 -2.56 4.98 16.42
N GLY A 138 -3.67 5.59 16.00
CA GLY A 138 -4.75 5.95 16.91
C GLY A 138 -5.18 4.73 17.73
N PRO A 139 -5.68 4.95 18.96
CA PRO A 139 -6.06 3.85 19.84
C PRO A 139 -7.05 2.92 19.12
N PRO A 140 -6.90 1.59 19.28
CA PRO A 140 -7.87 0.65 18.75
C PRO A 140 -9.26 0.97 19.33
N PRO A 141 -10.35 0.75 18.56
CA PRO A 141 -11.70 1.01 19.07
C PRO A 141 -11.93 0.22 20.36
N PRO A 142 -12.61 0.82 21.36
CA PRO A 142 -12.86 0.18 22.64
C PRO A 142 -13.66 -1.11 22.43
N GLN A 143 -13.08 -2.23 22.89
CA GLN A 143 -13.80 -3.48 23.02
C GLN A 143 -14.75 -3.36 24.20
N ASP A 144 -16.03 -3.21 23.89
CA ASP A 144 -17.12 -3.29 24.87
C ASP A 144 -17.05 -4.65 25.57
N LYS A 145 -16.72 -4.61 26.87
CA LYS A 145 -16.77 -5.75 27.78
C LYS A 145 -17.97 -5.59 28.69
N SER A 146 -19.17 -5.75 28.14
CA SER A 146 -20.33 -6.17 28.92
C SER A 146 -20.18 -7.67 29.22
N LYS A 147 -19.66 -7.96 30.42
CA LYS A 147 -19.92 -9.22 31.11
C LYS A 147 -21.31 -9.09 31.71
N ASP A 148 -22.27 -9.87 31.25
CA ASP A 148 -23.39 -10.27 32.08
C ASP A 148 -23.74 -11.74 31.85
N GLU A 149 -23.81 -12.42 32.99
CA GLU A 149 -24.45 -13.68 33.35
C GLU A 149 -24.30 -14.96 32.51
N LYS A 150 -23.68 -15.94 33.18
CA LYS A 150 -23.96 -17.36 33.06
C LYS A 150 -25.47 -17.62 33.19
N GLU A 151 -26.10 -18.13 32.14
CA GLU A 151 -27.19 -19.09 32.31
C GLU A 151 -26.99 -20.27 31.36
N ASN A 152 -26.93 -21.45 31.96
CA ASN A 152 -26.63 -22.72 31.32
C ASN A 152 -27.98 -23.41 31.05
N PRO A 153 -28.49 -23.52 29.81
CA PRO A 153 -29.74 -24.20 29.58
C PRO A 153 -29.52 -25.72 29.70
N LYS A 154 -30.20 -26.32 30.69
CA LYS A 154 -30.28 -27.77 30.90
C LYS A 154 -30.73 -28.49 29.61
N PRO A 155 -30.23 -29.70 29.31
CA PRO A 155 -30.68 -30.45 28.14
C PRO A 155 -32.16 -30.84 28.28
N ALA A 156 -32.96 -30.43 27.30
CA ALA A 156 -34.37 -30.77 27.18
C ALA A 156 -34.55 -32.29 27.08
N ARG A 157 -35.44 -32.83 27.93
CA ARG A 157 -35.88 -34.22 27.86
C ARG A 157 -36.65 -34.45 26.54
N ARG A 158 -36.13 -35.37 25.73
CA ARG A 158 -36.76 -35.93 24.53
C ARG A 158 -38.14 -36.49 24.87
N ALA A 159 -39.20 -35.77 24.46
CA ALA A 159 -40.57 -36.24 24.58
C ALA A 159 -40.79 -37.40 23.61
N LYS A 160 -41.24 -38.55 24.14
CA LYS A 160 -41.73 -39.68 23.34
C LYS A 160 -43.11 -39.29 22.80
N ILE A 161 -43.22 -39.15 21.50
CA ILE A 161 -44.50 -38.95 20.81
C ILE A 161 -45.21 -40.32 20.81
N GLY A 162 -46.29 -40.44 21.58
CA GLY A 162 -47.20 -41.60 21.53
C GLY A 162 -48.15 -41.51 20.34
N PRO A 163 -48.77 -42.62 19.89
CA PRO A 163 -49.57 -42.64 18.69
C PRO A 163 -50.89 -41.88 18.87
N MET A 164 -51.21 -40.98 17.93
CA MET A 164 -52.49 -40.27 17.84
C MET A 164 -53.63 -41.24 17.56
N ARG A 165 -54.75 -41.04 18.24
CA ARG A 165 -56.03 -41.74 18.04
C ARG A 165 -56.86 -40.97 16.99
N PRO A 166 -57.55 -41.63 16.05
CA PRO A 166 -58.37 -40.92 15.05
C PRO A 166 -59.75 -40.55 15.62
N PRO A 167 -60.40 -39.50 15.08
CA PRO A 167 -61.73 -39.09 15.50
C PRO A 167 -62.83 -39.96 14.87
N SER A 168 -64.02 -39.83 15.49
CA SER A 168 -65.25 -40.64 15.41
C SER A 168 -65.81 -40.94 14.03
#